data_AF-A0A970KBF2-F1
#
_entry.id   AF-A0A970KBF2-F1
#
_cell.length_a   1.000
_cell.length_b   1.000
_cell.length_c   1.000
_cell.angle_alpha   90.00
_cell.angle_beta   90.00
_cell.angle_gamma   90.00
#
_symmetry.space_group_name_H-M   'P 1'
#
loop_
_entity.id
_entity.type
_entity.pdbx_description
1 polymer ?
#
loop_
_entity_poly.entity_id
_entity_poly.type
_entity_poly.pdbx_seq_one_letter_code
_entity_poly.pdbx_strand_id
1 'polypeptide(L)'
;MNSSEICGGLTQAGESITVFQAGSYDRTKTEIEIALCPFYRNLLLLLTRELIHLKEDKELNATTIAELENRIEKYERALDEKLNQILKSEKQKPKTIKVQDVIRPPVVFRILKHSYEVNRQEKGLEFEEKD
;
A
#
# COMPACT_ATOMS: atom_id res chain seq x y z
N MET A 1 25.41 -2.38 -13.29
CA MET A 1 24.86 -3.10 -12.13
C MET A 1 23.41 -2.67 -12.01
N ASN A 2 22.47 -3.56 -12.31
CA ASN A 2 21.05 -3.25 -12.23
C ASN A 2 20.59 -3.57 -10.81
N SER A 3 20.60 -2.57 -9.95
CA SER A 3 20.12 -2.67 -8.58
C SER A 3 18.67 -2.18 -8.51
N SER A 4 17.79 -2.89 -7.80
CA SER A 4 16.41 -2.44 -7.59
C SER A 4 16.35 -1.30 -6.58
N GLU A 5 15.57 -0.27 -6.88
CA GLU A 5 15.46 0.91 -6.03
C GLU A 5 14.01 1.39 -5.94
N ILE A 6 13.59 1.82 -4.75
CA ILE A 6 12.34 2.55 -4.55
C ILE A 6 12.65 4.00 -4.16
N CYS A 7 12.25 4.93 -5.02
CA CYS A 7 12.49 6.37 -4.89
C CYS A 7 11.18 7.15 -4.90
N GLY A 8 10.92 7.88 -3.82
CA GLY A 8 9.79 8.79 -3.69
C GLY A 8 8.42 8.10 -3.65
N GLY A 9 7.43 8.85 -3.18
CA GLY A 9 6.03 8.42 -3.18
C GLY A 9 5.77 7.20 -2.31
N LEU A 10 4.65 6.54 -2.58
CA LEU A 10 4.17 5.39 -1.81
C LEU A 10 4.28 4.11 -2.63
N THR A 11 4.99 3.12 -2.10
CA THR A 11 5.02 1.74 -2.60
C THR A 11 4.37 0.82 -1.58
N GLN A 12 3.47 -0.04 -2.03
CA GLN A 12 2.75 -0.97 -1.15
C GLN A 12 2.81 -2.41 -1.66
N ALA A 13 2.87 -3.36 -0.72
CA ALA A 13 2.73 -4.79 -1.00
C ALA A 13 1.92 -5.51 0.08
N GLY A 14 1.53 -6.76 -0.18
CA GLY A 14 0.69 -7.56 0.73
C GLY A 14 1.47 -8.43 1.74
N GLU A 15 2.70 -8.81 1.41
CA GLU A 15 3.48 -9.79 2.16
C GLU A 15 4.89 -9.31 2.47
N SER A 16 5.71 -9.14 1.43
CA SER A 16 7.10 -8.72 1.61
C SER A 16 7.57 -7.78 0.52
N ILE A 17 8.55 -6.95 0.86
CA ILE A 17 9.29 -6.08 -0.07
C ILE A 17 10.78 -6.31 0.17
N THR A 18 11.53 -6.61 -0.88
CA THR A 18 13.00 -6.66 -0.84
C THR A 18 13.56 -5.82 -1.97
N VAL A 19 14.37 -4.82 -1.63
CA VAL A 19 15.01 -3.91 -2.60
C VAL A 19 16.48 -3.71 -2.28
N PHE A 20 17.27 -3.36 -3.28
CA PHE A 20 18.68 -3.05 -3.07
C PHE A 20 18.81 -1.72 -2.32
N GLN A 21 18.09 -0.68 -2.76
CA GLN A 21 18.13 0.66 -2.20
C GLN A 21 16.73 1.23 -2.00
N ALA A 22 16.60 2.15 -1.03
CA ALA A 22 15.37 2.88 -0.77
C ALA A 22 15.66 4.34 -0.46
N GLY A 23 14.72 5.22 -0.80
CA GLY A 23 14.91 6.65 -0.61
C GLY A 23 15.36 7.36 -1.86
N SER A 24 15.39 8.69 -1.82
CA SER A 24 15.69 9.52 -2.98
C SER A 24 16.84 10.50 -2.73
N TYR A 25 17.58 10.84 -3.78
CA TYR A 25 18.66 11.82 -3.73
C TYR A 25 18.16 13.26 -3.57
N ASP A 26 16.98 13.56 -4.08
CA ASP A 26 16.33 14.88 -4.01
C ASP A 26 15.61 15.13 -2.68
N ARG A 27 15.73 14.21 -1.71
CA ARG A 27 15.03 14.21 -0.42
C ARG A 27 13.49 14.14 -0.53
N THR A 28 12.97 13.73 -1.69
CA THR A 28 11.56 13.36 -1.81
C THR A 28 11.27 12.21 -0.86
N LYS A 29 10.20 12.36 -0.08
CA LYS A 29 9.77 11.35 0.89
C LYS A 29 9.43 10.05 0.18
N THR A 30 10.04 8.96 0.66
CA THR A 30 9.74 7.59 0.23
C THR A 30 8.96 6.87 1.32
N GLU A 31 7.84 6.27 0.95
CA GLU A 31 7.00 5.47 1.84
C GLU A 31 6.91 4.04 1.31
N ILE A 32 7.26 3.05 2.15
CA ILE A 32 7.23 1.63 1.80
C ILE A 32 6.35 0.93 2.84
N GLU A 33 5.21 0.39 2.40
CA GLU A 33 4.19 -0.15 3.30
C GLU A 33 3.81 -1.59 2.93
N ILE A 34 3.84 -2.49 3.91
CA ILE A 34 3.08 -3.73 3.84
C ILE A 34 1.70 -3.48 4.43
N ALA A 35 0.67 -3.60 3.59
CA ALA A 35 -0.74 -3.45 3.97
C ALA A 35 -1.52 -4.69 3.59
N LEU A 36 -2.67 -4.93 4.25
CA LEU A 36 -3.59 -5.98 3.82
C LEU A 36 -4.35 -5.50 2.59
N CYS A 37 -4.39 -6.35 1.56
CA CYS A 37 -5.16 -6.12 0.34
C CYS A 37 -4.99 -4.69 -0.26
N PRO A 38 -3.76 -4.17 -0.44
CA PRO A 38 -3.52 -2.77 -0.79
C PRO A 38 -4.16 -2.38 -2.12
N PHE A 39 -4.23 -3.30 -3.07
CA PHE A 39 -4.93 -3.11 -4.34
C PHE A 39 -6.41 -2.73 -4.13
N TYR A 40 -7.16 -3.55 -3.39
CA TYR A 40 -8.59 -3.32 -3.17
C TYR A 40 -8.83 -2.04 -2.35
N ARG A 41 -8.00 -1.81 -1.31
CA ARG A 41 -8.06 -0.58 -0.50
C ARG A 41 -7.92 0.67 -1.36
N ASN A 42 -6.92 0.72 -2.25
CA ASN A 42 -6.69 1.88 -3.10
C ASN A 42 -7.74 2.02 -4.20
N LEU A 43 -8.15 0.90 -4.81
CA LEU A 43 -9.18 0.91 -5.85
C LEU A 43 -10.51 1.42 -5.29
N LEU A 44 -10.95 0.92 -4.14
CA LEU A 44 -12.17 1.37 -3.48
C LEU A 44 -12.09 2.86 -3.14
N LEU A 45 -10.97 3.34 -2.60
CA LEU A 45 -10.79 4.77 -2.34
C LEU A 45 -10.96 5.63 -3.60
N LEU A 46 -10.39 5.20 -4.74
CA LEU A 46 -10.53 5.93 -6.01
C LEU A 46 -11.98 5.93 -6.50
N LEU A 47 -12.63 4.77 -6.51
CA LEU A 47 -14.02 4.65 -6.96
C LEU A 47 -14.98 5.44 -6.06
N THR A 48 -14.77 5.43 -4.74
CA THR A 48 -15.60 6.20 -3.80
C THR A 48 -15.41 7.71 -4.02
N ARG A 49 -14.19 8.18 -4.30
CA ARG A 49 -13.96 9.60 -4.64
C ARG A 49 -14.66 10.00 -5.93
N GLU A 50 -14.57 9.17 -6.95
CA GLU A 50 -15.28 9.37 -8.22
C GLU A 50 -16.80 9.40 -8.00
N LEU A 51 -17.34 8.50 -7.17
CA LEU A 51 -18.76 8.47 -6.82
C LEU A 51 -19.21 9.76 -6.11
N ILE A 52 -18.39 10.29 -5.20
CA ILE A 52 -18.68 11.56 -4.51
C ILE A 52 -18.78 12.70 -5.52
N HIS A 53 -17.85 12.76 -6.49
CA HIS A 53 -17.87 13.81 -7.51
C HIS A 53 -19.09 13.68 -8.45
N LEU A 54 -19.42 12.47 -8.92
CA LEU A 54 -20.60 12.26 -9.77
C LEU A 54 -21.92 12.63 -9.06
N LYS A 55 -21.96 12.46 -7.73
CA LYS A 55 -23.11 12.83 -6.88
C LYS A 55 -23.31 14.34 -6.72
N GLU A 56 -22.44 15.19 -7.27
CA GLU A 56 -22.66 16.64 -7.35
C GLU A 56 -23.79 16.97 -8.34
N ASP A 57 -23.87 16.25 -9.47
CA ASP A 57 -24.91 16.39 -10.50
C ASP A 57 -25.69 15.08 -10.70
N LYS A 58 -26.46 14.67 -9.67
CA LYS A 58 -27.09 13.34 -9.60
C LYS A 58 -28.04 13.01 -10.75
N GLU A 59 -28.82 13.98 -11.22
CA GLU A 59 -29.81 13.75 -12.28
C GLU A 59 -29.14 13.46 -13.62
N LEU A 60 -28.05 14.17 -13.92
CA LEU A 60 -27.27 13.99 -15.14
C LEU A 60 -26.49 12.67 -15.12
N ASN A 61 -25.99 12.28 -13.95
CA ASN A 61 -25.07 11.15 -13.78
C ASN A 61 -25.73 9.87 -13.26
N ALA A 62 -27.07 9.80 -13.18
CA ALA A 62 -27.79 8.74 -12.49
C ALA A 62 -27.38 7.31 -12.91
N THR A 63 -27.22 7.06 -14.21
CA THR A 63 -26.81 5.75 -14.74
C THR A 63 -25.36 5.41 -14.35
N THR A 64 -24.43 6.35 -14.51
CA THR A 64 -23.01 6.16 -14.16
C THR A 64 -22.82 5.96 -12.66
N ILE A 65 -23.60 6.67 -11.84
CA ILE A 65 -23.64 6.49 -10.37
C ILE A 65 -24.04 5.04 -10.04
N ALA A 66 -25.13 4.53 -10.63
CA ALA A 66 -25.60 3.17 -10.36
C ALA A 66 -24.58 2.10 -10.79
N GLU A 67 -23.91 2.30 -11.93
CA GLU A 67 -22.84 1.41 -12.39
C GLU A 67 -21.63 1.42 -11.45
N LEU A 68 -21.22 2.61 -10.99
CA LEU A 68 -20.09 2.77 -10.09
C LEU A 68 -20.38 2.20 -8.69
N GLU A 69 -21.59 2.38 -8.17
CA GLU A 69 -22.05 1.77 -6.92
C GLU A 69 -22.01 0.24 -6.99
N ASN A 70 -22.51 -0.36 -8.08
CA ASN A 70 -22.41 -1.80 -8.31
C ASN A 70 -20.95 -2.29 -8.37
N ARG A 71 -20.05 -1.52 -9.00
CA ARG A 71 -18.62 -1.85 -9.05
C ARG A 71 -17.98 -1.79 -7.66
N ILE A 72 -18.29 -0.77 -6.87
CA ILE A 72 -17.81 -0.62 -5.50
C ILE A 72 -18.26 -1.83 -4.67
N GLU A 73 -19.55 -2.16 -4.67
CA GLU A 73 -20.09 -3.29 -3.90
C GLU A 73 -19.41 -4.62 -4.28
N LYS A 74 -19.17 -4.84 -5.58
CA LYS A 74 -18.44 -6.03 -6.04
C LYS A 74 -17.03 -6.10 -5.47
N TYR A 75 -16.31 -4.99 -5.42
CA TYR A 75 -14.94 -4.95 -4.88
C TYR A 75 -14.91 -5.01 -3.36
N GLU A 76 -15.92 -4.49 -2.66
CA GLU A 76 -16.08 -4.64 -1.21
C GLU A 76 -16.26 -6.12 -0.83
N ARG A 77 -17.15 -6.84 -1.53
CA ARG A 77 -17.32 -8.29 -1.32
C ARG A 77 -16.03 -9.06 -1.58
N ALA A 78 -15.31 -8.74 -2.66
CA ALA A 78 -14.03 -9.38 -2.98
C ALA A 78 -12.94 -9.09 -1.92
N LEU A 79 -12.92 -7.87 -1.36
CA LEU A 79 -12.03 -7.51 -0.26
C LEU A 79 -12.37 -8.33 0.99
N ASP A 80 -13.65 -8.40 1.37
CA ASP A 80 -14.10 -9.17 2.53
C ASP A 80 -13.75 -10.66 2.42
N GLU A 81 -13.96 -11.26 1.24
CA GLU A 81 -13.54 -12.64 0.99
C GLU A 81 -12.04 -12.84 1.19
N LYS A 82 -11.21 -11.90 0.71
CA LYS A 82 -9.75 -11.95 0.86
C LYS A 82 -9.31 -11.76 2.30
N LEU A 83 -9.92 -10.83 3.03
CA LEU A 83 -9.63 -10.63 4.45
C LEU A 83 -10.00 -11.88 5.25
N ASN A 84 -11.14 -12.49 4.98
CA ASN A 84 -11.55 -13.73 5.61
C ASN A 84 -10.58 -14.90 5.32
N GLN A 85 -10.07 -14.99 4.08
CA GLN A 85 -9.04 -15.98 3.73
C GLN A 85 -7.75 -15.77 4.55
N ILE A 86 -7.32 -14.52 4.69
CA ILE A 86 -6.14 -14.14 5.49
C ILE A 86 -6.36 -14.52 6.96
N LEU A 87 -7.48 -14.09 7.56
CA LEU A 87 -7.79 -14.34 8.97
C LEU A 87 -7.91 -15.82 9.33
N LYS A 88 -8.36 -16.67 8.40
CA LYS A 88 -8.50 -18.12 8.60
C LYS A 88 -7.23 -18.92 8.31
N SER A 89 -6.18 -18.29 7.78
CA SER A 89 -4.95 -18.98 7.43
C SER A 89 -4.12 -19.27 8.67
N GLU A 90 -3.96 -20.55 9.03
CA GLU A 90 -3.21 -21.01 10.21
C GLU A 90 -1.70 -20.76 10.14
N LYS A 91 -1.16 -20.44 8.95
CA LYS A 91 0.29 -20.28 8.71
C LYS A 91 0.60 -19.06 7.86
N GLN A 92 0.38 -17.87 8.42
CA GLN A 92 0.96 -16.67 7.80
C GLN A 92 2.43 -16.58 8.16
N LYS A 93 3.28 -16.47 7.13
CA LYS A 93 4.67 -16.05 7.32
C LYS A 93 4.67 -14.60 7.80
N PRO A 94 5.60 -14.21 8.67
CA PRO A 94 5.70 -12.82 9.09
C PRO A 94 5.97 -11.93 7.88
N LYS A 95 5.30 -10.80 7.82
CA LYS A 95 5.50 -9.78 6.77
C LYS A 95 6.85 -9.10 6.94
N THR A 96 7.53 -8.80 5.84
CA THR A 96 8.90 -8.25 5.92
C THR A 96 9.15 -7.11 4.94
N ILE A 97 9.98 -6.16 5.35
CA ILE A 97 10.58 -5.17 4.44
C ILE A 97 12.10 -5.22 4.61
N LYS A 98 12.81 -5.42 3.51
CA LYS A 98 14.26 -5.52 3.47
C LYS A 98 14.87 -4.56 2.45
N VAL A 99 15.82 -3.75 2.91
CA VAL A 99 16.71 -2.94 2.07
C VAL A 99 18.13 -3.50 2.23
N GLN A 100 18.80 -3.82 1.12
CA GLN A 100 20.08 -4.55 1.18
C GLN A 100 21.30 -3.65 1.34
N ASP A 101 21.29 -2.45 0.75
CA ASP A 101 22.49 -1.61 0.62
C ASP A 101 22.36 -0.26 1.33
N VAL A 102 21.62 0.70 0.78
CA VAL A 102 21.51 2.04 1.36
C VAL A 102 20.07 2.54 1.43
N ILE A 103 19.78 3.23 2.52
CA ILE A 103 18.54 3.97 2.75
C ILE A 103 18.87 5.46 2.78
N ARG A 104 18.30 6.23 1.84
CA ARG A 104 18.49 7.68 1.73
C ARG A 104 17.27 8.42 2.31
N PRO A 105 17.40 9.10 3.46
CA PRO A 105 16.26 9.74 4.11
C PRO A 105 15.68 10.90 3.28
N PRO A 106 14.40 11.26 3.49
CA PRO A 106 13.48 10.68 4.48
C PRO A 106 12.74 9.44 3.93
N VAL A 107 12.80 8.34 4.70
CA VAL A 107 12.06 7.10 4.37
C VAL A 107 11.19 6.67 5.54
N VAL A 108 9.94 6.32 5.24
CA VAL A 108 9.01 5.74 6.20
C VAL A 108 8.70 4.31 5.77
N PHE A 109 8.95 3.37 6.67
CA PHE A 109 8.57 1.97 6.50
C PHE A 109 7.36 1.69 7.38
N ARG A 110 6.37 0.96 6.85
CA ARG A 110 5.21 0.54 7.62
C ARG A 110 4.93 -0.94 7.39
N ILE A 111 4.78 -1.70 8.47
CA ILE A 111 4.24 -3.06 8.41
C ILE A 111 2.96 -3.04 9.23
N LEU A 112 1.82 -3.10 8.54
CA LEU A 112 0.48 -3.01 9.15
C LEU A 112 0.34 -1.75 10.04
N LYS A 113 0.17 -1.94 11.35
CA LYS A 113 0.00 -0.86 12.35
C LYS A 113 1.33 -0.24 12.79
N HIS A 114 2.47 -0.84 12.48
CA HIS A 114 3.78 -0.41 12.95
C HIS A 114 4.50 0.45 11.91
N SER A 115 4.95 1.63 12.33
CA SER A 115 5.67 2.60 11.49
C SER A 115 7.09 2.79 12.01
N TYR A 116 8.05 2.90 11.10
CA TYR A 116 9.47 3.09 11.35
C TYR A 116 9.97 4.22 10.45
N GLU A 117 10.55 5.27 11.04
CA GLU A 117 11.06 6.41 10.30
C GLU A 117 12.59 6.41 10.27
N VAL A 118 13.16 6.56 9.08
CA VAL A 118 14.59 6.69 8.86
C VAL A 118 14.88 8.10 8.39
N ASN A 119 15.43 8.89 9.31
CA ASN A 119 15.74 10.32 9.14
C ASN A 119 17.22 10.60 8.92
N ARG A 120 18.06 9.55 8.93
CA ARG A 120 19.49 9.59 8.63
C ARG A 120 19.84 8.48 7.66
N GLN A 121 20.94 8.62 6.93
CA GLN A 121 21.37 7.56 6.02
C GLN A 121 21.78 6.31 6.82
N GLU A 122 21.28 5.15 6.41
CA GLU A 122 21.58 3.86 7.02
C GLU A 122 21.98 2.82 5.96
N LYS A 123 22.82 1.87 6.36
CA LYS A 123 23.32 0.81 5.48
C LYS A 123 22.56 -0.48 5.74
N GLY A 124 21.65 -0.81 4.83
CA GLY A 124 20.76 -1.96 4.91
C GLY A 124 19.83 -1.92 6.13
N LEU A 125 18.65 -2.52 6.00
CA LEU A 125 17.72 -2.63 7.11
C LEU A 125 16.72 -3.75 6.82
N GLU A 126 16.31 -4.47 7.85
CA GLU A 126 15.26 -5.47 7.79
C GLU A 126 14.25 -5.22 8.91
N PHE A 127 12.99 -5.08 8.52
CA PHE A 127 11.85 -5.00 9.42
C PHE A 127 11.01 -6.26 9.25
N GLU A 128 10.58 -6.82 10.38
CA GLU A 128 9.63 -7.93 10.44
C GLU A 128 8.36 -7.48 11.16
N GLU A 129 7.24 -8.12 10.82
CA GLU A 129 5.96 -7.97 11.50
C GLU A 129 6.11 -8.22 13.01
N LYS A 130 5.54 -7.32 13.80
CA LYS A 130 5.44 -7.46 15.26
C LYS A 130 4.02 -7.90 15.61
N ASP A 131 3.89 -8.68 16.68
CA ASP A 131 2.61 -9.03 17.30
C ASP A 131 1.82 -7.77 17.77
#